data_AF-A0A916QGP4-F1
#
_entry.id   AF-A0A916QGP4-F1
#
_cell.length_a   1.000
_cell.length_b   1.000
_cell.length_c   1.000
_cell.angle_alpha   90.00
_cell.angle_beta   90.00
_cell.angle_gamma   90.00
#
_symmetry.space_group_name_H-M   'P 1'
#
loop_
_entity.id
_entity.type
_entity.pdbx_description
1 polymer ?
#
loop_
_entity_poly.entity_id
_entity_poly.type
_entity_poly.pdbx_seq_one_letter_code
_entity_poly.pdbx_strand_id
1 'polypeptide(L)'
;MQKHRQEDLPYVPSYALYLSMLFYALIGFLIIWIWKGSSFFDYLKDLFVLDSIGSIAAALAVVAAGQVYILATRKRLGFNLPATKEVLVMKDLIQRSPLLHIPGLSLASAVCEEILFRAALLGLFAGWAGDLTACLIMTALFGLAHVPQYRGSWNAIIYVFVIGLLINLLFVLYGQLWAPIVLHFFNNLLNFTWMRLGIVKIREK
;
A
#
# COMPACT_ATOMS: atom_id res chain seq x y z
N MET A 1 33.27 3.69 7.64
CA MET A 1 32.50 3.54 6.39
C MET A 1 32.19 2.06 6.19
N GLN A 2 31.00 1.60 6.57
CA GLN A 2 30.56 0.23 6.28
C GLN A 2 29.86 0.25 4.92
N LYS A 3 30.57 -0.26 3.91
CA LYS A 3 29.99 -0.65 2.62
C LYS A 3 29.01 -1.77 2.95
N HIS A 4 27.70 -1.50 3.00
CA HIS A 4 26.70 -2.57 3.11
C HIS A 4 26.86 -3.42 1.85
N ARG A 5 27.61 -4.50 2.00
CA ARG A 5 27.83 -5.45 0.94
C ARG A 5 26.51 -6.22 0.78
N GLN A 6 26.08 -6.47 -0.45
CA GLN A 6 24.92 -7.32 -0.74
C GLN A 6 24.95 -8.68 0.01
N GLU A 7 26.13 -9.10 0.49
CA GLU A 7 26.38 -10.31 1.27
C GLU A 7 25.63 -10.38 2.62
N ASP A 8 25.17 -9.25 3.20
CA ASP A 8 24.47 -9.25 4.51
C ASP A 8 22.92 -9.17 4.40
N LEU A 9 22.36 -9.07 3.18
CA LEU A 9 20.92 -8.99 3.01
C LEU A 9 20.31 -10.40 3.13
N PRO A 10 19.35 -10.64 4.04
CA PRO A 10 18.72 -11.94 4.14
C PRO A 10 17.97 -12.24 2.83
N TYR A 11 18.20 -13.43 2.28
CA TYR A 11 17.42 -13.91 1.16
C TYR A 11 15.97 -14.11 1.59
N VAL A 12 15.05 -13.33 1.01
CA VAL A 12 13.62 -13.48 1.22
C VAL A 12 13.00 -14.09 -0.03
N PRO A 13 12.54 -15.35 0.00
CA PRO A 13 11.90 -15.95 -1.15
C PRO A 13 10.55 -15.28 -1.44
N SER A 14 10.19 -15.18 -2.72
CA SER A 14 8.98 -14.52 -3.18
C SER A 14 7.70 -15.00 -2.48
N TYR A 15 7.58 -16.32 -2.22
CA TYR A 15 6.41 -16.89 -1.55
C TYR A 15 6.23 -16.38 -0.12
N ALA A 16 7.31 -16.01 0.59
CA ALA A 16 7.21 -15.53 1.97
C ALA A 16 6.44 -14.22 2.05
N LEU A 17 6.59 -13.34 1.06
CA LEU A 17 5.83 -12.09 0.97
C LEU A 17 4.36 -12.34 0.65
N TYR A 18 4.05 -13.25 -0.27
CA TYR A 18 2.66 -13.62 -0.52
C TYR A 18 2.00 -14.22 0.72
N LEU A 19 2.71 -15.07 1.46
CA LEU A 19 2.21 -15.64 2.72
C LEU A 19 1.96 -14.55 3.78
N SER A 20 2.85 -13.56 3.92
CA SER A 20 2.62 -12.45 4.85
C SER A 20 1.41 -11.59 4.45
N MET A 21 1.19 -11.38 3.14
CA MET A 21 0.01 -10.66 2.66
C MET A 21 -1.27 -11.45 2.91
N LEU A 22 -1.27 -12.76 2.63
CA LEU A 22 -2.42 -13.62 2.95
C LEU A 22 -2.75 -13.59 4.45
N PHE A 23 -1.73 -13.53 5.32
CA PHE A 23 -1.94 -13.39 6.75
C PHE A 23 -2.68 -12.09 7.11
N TYR A 24 -2.40 -10.97 6.43
CA TYR A 24 -3.15 -9.72 6.61
C TYR A 24 -4.63 -9.88 6.23
N ALA A 25 -4.92 -10.49 5.08
CA ALA A 25 -6.29 -10.74 4.66
C ALA A 25 -7.04 -11.65 5.65
N LEU A 26 -6.38 -12.71 6.14
CA LEU A 26 -6.95 -13.62 7.15
C LEU A 26 -7.28 -12.91 8.46
N ILE A 27 -6.38 -12.05 8.95
CA ILE A 27 -6.66 -11.21 10.13
C ILE A 27 -7.83 -10.27 9.84
N GLY A 28 -7.86 -9.64 8.66
CA GLY A 28 -8.95 -8.76 8.26
C GLY A 28 -10.30 -9.47 8.29
N PHE A 29 -10.40 -10.64 7.66
CA PHE A 29 -11.60 -11.46 7.70
C PHE A 29 -11.99 -11.89 9.12
N LEU A 30 -11.02 -12.25 9.96
CA LEU A 30 -11.27 -12.60 11.36
C LEU A 30 -11.86 -11.43 12.14
N ILE A 31 -11.30 -10.21 11.98
CA ILE A 31 -11.82 -9.00 12.61
C ILE A 31 -13.25 -8.70 12.12
N ILE A 32 -13.49 -8.77 10.81
CA ILE A 32 -14.83 -8.53 10.23
C ILE A 32 -15.83 -9.55 10.76
N TRP A 33 -15.44 -10.82 10.85
CA TRP A 33 -16.30 -11.88 11.38
C TRP A 33 -16.69 -11.64 12.84
N ILE A 34 -15.70 -11.30 13.69
CA ILE A 34 -15.95 -10.96 15.10
C ILE A 34 -16.85 -9.72 15.22
N TRP A 35 -16.63 -8.71 14.37
CA TRP A 35 -17.36 -7.44 14.42
C TRP A 35 -18.79 -7.53 13.88
N LYS A 36 -18.98 -8.14 12.70
CA LYS A 36 -20.27 -8.19 11.99
C LYS A 36 -21.12 -9.40 12.35
N GLY A 37 -20.53 -10.45 12.93
CA GLY A 37 -21.25 -11.64 13.36
C GLY A 37 -22.04 -12.28 12.21
N SER A 38 -23.37 -12.36 12.37
CA SER A 38 -24.26 -12.94 11.36
C SER A 38 -24.30 -12.17 10.04
N SER A 39 -24.02 -10.86 10.05
CA SER A 39 -24.00 -10.02 8.83
C SER A 39 -22.64 -10.05 8.11
N PHE A 40 -21.74 -10.98 8.46
CA PHE A 40 -20.42 -11.10 7.83
C PHE A 40 -20.48 -11.19 6.30
N PHE A 41 -21.30 -12.08 5.76
CA PHE A 41 -21.38 -12.31 4.32
C PHE A 41 -22.05 -11.14 3.58
N ASP A 42 -23.07 -10.52 4.17
CA ASP A 42 -23.73 -9.34 3.58
C ASP A 42 -22.74 -8.17 3.51
N TYR A 43 -22.01 -7.93 4.59
CA TYR A 43 -20.97 -6.89 4.62
C TYR A 43 -19.87 -7.16 3.58
N LEU A 44 -19.39 -8.40 3.45
CA LEU A 44 -18.41 -8.74 2.42
C LEU A 44 -18.97 -8.53 1.02
N LYS A 45 -20.23 -8.89 0.77
CA LYS A 45 -20.86 -8.70 -0.54
C LYS A 45 -20.90 -7.22 -0.90
N ASP A 46 -21.36 -6.37 0.02
CA ASP A 46 -21.49 -4.93 -0.20
C ASP A 46 -20.14 -4.28 -0.54
N LEU A 47 -19.05 -4.72 0.11
CA LEU A 47 -17.69 -4.22 -0.16
C LEU A 47 -17.21 -4.44 -1.60
N PHE A 48 -17.77 -5.41 -2.32
CA PHE A 48 -17.38 -5.76 -3.69
C PHE A 48 -18.46 -5.43 -4.74
N VAL A 49 -19.53 -4.71 -4.36
CA VAL A 49 -20.44 -4.12 -5.34
C VAL A 49 -19.84 -2.81 -5.85
N LEU A 50 -19.71 -2.68 -7.17
CA LEU A 50 -19.22 -1.44 -7.77
C LEU A 50 -20.39 -0.47 -7.96
N ASP A 51 -20.48 0.50 -7.05
CA ASP A 51 -21.58 1.48 -7.06
C ASP A 51 -21.41 2.57 -8.13
N SER A 52 -20.18 2.93 -8.48
CA SER A 52 -19.92 4.01 -9.43
C SER A 52 -18.60 3.85 -10.17
N ILE A 53 -18.63 3.94 -11.51
CA ILE A 53 -17.44 4.03 -12.35
C ILE A 53 -16.60 5.28 -12.00
N GLY A 54 -17.26 6.34 -11.50
CA GLY A 54 -16.59 7.55 -11.02
C GLY A 54 -15.57 7.30 -9.91
N SER A 55 -15.80 6.27 -9.08
CA SER A 55 -14.86 5.86 -8.04
C SER A 55 -13.53 5.34 -8.60
N ILE A 56 -13.59 4.58 -9.70
CA ILE A 56 -12.42 4.06 -10.40
C ILE A 56 -11.70 5.21 -11.11
N ALA A 57 -12.44 6.11 -11.75
CA ALA A 57 -11.84 7.31 -12.36
C ALA A 57 -11.12 8.18 -11.32
N ALA A 58 -11.71 8.37 -10.14
CA ALA A 58 -11.08 9.10 -9.04
C ALA A 58 -9.80 8.40 -8.55
N ALA A 59 -9.84 7.08 -8.37
CA ALA A 59 -8.67 6.29 -8.01
C ALA A 59 -7.52 6.44 -9.03
N LEU A 60 -7.82 6.32 -10.32
CA LEU A 60 -6.85 6.48 -11.40
C LEU A 60 -6.30 7.91 -11.50
N ALA A 61 -7.13 8.92 -11.26
CA ALA A 61 -6.69 10.32 -11.22
C ALA A 61 -5.69 10.57 -10.07
N VAL A 62 -5.95 9.99 -8.89
CA VAL A 62 -5.02 10.06 -7.75
C VAL A 62 -3.72 9.35 -8.07
N VAL A 63 -3.76 8.16 -8.70
CA VAL A 63 -2.56 7.46 -9.17
C VAL A 63 -1.77 8.36 -10.11
N ALA A 64 -2.41 8.91 -11.15
CA ALA A 64 -1.74 9.76 -12.11
C ALA A 64 -1.07 10.97 -11.44
N ALA A 65 -1.79 11.65 -10.53
CA ALA A 65 -1.25 12.78 -9.77
C ALA A 65 -0.06 12.39 -8.88
N GLY A 66 -0.15 11.26 -8.15
CA GLY A 66 0.93 10.75 -7.31
C GLY A 66 2.19 10.40 -8.11
N GLN A 67 2.01 9.79 -9.29
CA GLN A 67 3.12 9.42 -10.16
C GLN A 67 3.77 10.66 -10.81
N VAL A 68 2.98 11.65 -11.23
CA VAL A 68 3.49 12.95 -11.67
C VAL A 68 4.30 13.61 -10.55
N TYR A 69 3.80 13.59 -9.32
CA TYR A 69 4.52 14.12 -8.16
C TYR A 69 5.86 13.40 -7.94
N ILE A 70 5.91 12.07 -7.94
CA ILE A 70 7.17 11.31 -7.81
C ILE A 70 8.14 11.69 -8.92
N LEU A 71 7.70 11.70 -10.18
CA LEU A 71 8.56 11.97 -11.33
C LEU A 71 9.08 13.42 -11.37
N ALA A 72 8.27 14.38 -10.92
CA ALA A 72 8.65 15.78 -10.83
C ALA A 72 9.63 16.04 -9.67
N THR A 73 9.48 15.33 -8.56
CA THR A 73 10.23 15.58 -7.33
C THR A 73 11.49 14.72 -7.18
N ARG A 74 11.61 13.60 -7.92
CA ARG A 74 12.78 12.68 -7.87
C ARG A 74 14.14 13.37 -8.00
N LYS A 75 14.26 14.39 -8.85
CA LYS A 75 15.52 15.13 -9.07
C LYS A 75 15.66 16.35 -8.15
N ARG A 76 14.57 17.10 -7.93
CA ARG A 76 14.60 18.42 -7.27
C ARG A 76 14.50 18.35 -5.74
N LEU A 77 13.62 17.48 -5.24
CA LEU A 77 13.39 17.33 -3.80
C LEU A 77 14.08 16.08 -3.25
N GLY A 78 14.79 15.33 -4.09
CA GLY A 78 15.47 14.10 -3.67
C GLY A 78 14.49 13.03 -3.20
N PHE A 79 13.39 12.81 -3.95
CA PHE A 79 12.56 11.60 -3.83
C PHE A 79 13.37 10.38 -4.29
N ASN A 80 14.42 10.08 -3.53
CA ASN A 80 15.20 8.87 -3.62
C ASN A 80 14.77 7.97 -2.47
N LEU A 81 14.72 6.67 -2.73
CA LEU A 81 14.40 5.71 -1.70
C LEU A 81 15.61 5.55 -0.78
N PRO A 82 15.42 5.48 0.54
CA PRO A 82 16.54 5.26 1.46
C PRO A 82 17.03 3.81 1.34
N ALA A 83 18.32 3.58 1.54
CA ALA A 83 18.90 2.23 1.59
C ALA A 83 18.61 1.54 2.94
N THR A 84 17.33 1.43 3.31
CA THR A 84 16.87 0.62 4.44
C THR A 84 16.85 -0.85 4.05
N LYS A 85 16.87 -1.75 5.04
CA LYS A 85 16.85 -3.19 4.82
C LYS A 85 15.63 -3.60 3.97
N GLU A 86 14.47 -3.04 4.28
CA GLU A 86 13.19 -3.33 3.64
C GLU A 86 13.19 -2.88 2.16
N VAL A 87 13.70 -1.67 1.88
CA VAL A 87 13.81 -1.18 0.49
C VAL A 87 14.83 -2.01 -0.31
N LEU A 88 15.95 -2.39 0.30
CA LEU A 88 16.98 -3.19 -0.37
C LEU A 88 16.51 -4.61 -0.65
N VAL A 89 15.81 -5.26 0.29
CA VAL A 89 15.18 -6.58 0.07
C VAL A 89 14.13 -6.51 -1.03
N MET A 90 13.29 -5.47 -1.02
CA MET A 90 12.28 -5.27 -2.08
C MET A 90 12.94 -5.05 -3.45
N LYS A 91 14.02 -4.26 -3.50
CA LYS A 91 14.79 -4.04 -4.74
C LYS A 91 15.40 -5.34 -5.27
N ASP A 92 16.08 -6.10 -4.41
CA ASP A 92 16.67 -7.39 -4.78
C ASP A 92 15.60 -8.33 -5.36
N LEU A 93 14.47 -8.48 -4.66
CA LEU A 93 13.34 -9.28 -5.11
C LEU A 93 12.82 -8.83 -6.49
N ILE A 94 12.57 -7.54 -6.68
CA ILE A 94 12.04 -6.99 -7.93
C ILE A 94 13.04 -7.20 -9.08
N GLN A 95 14.34 -7.07 -8.81
CA GLN A 95 15.38 -7.23 -9.82
C GLN A 95 15.56 -8.69 -10.26
N ARG A 96 15.54 -9.63 -9.31
CA ARG A 96 15.74 -11.06 -9.60
C ARG A 96 14.49 -11.80 -10.08
N SER A 97 13.30 -11.27 -9.80
CA SER A 97 12.04 -11.95 -10.14
C SER A 97 11.63 -11.74 -11.61
N PRO A 98 10.84 -12.66 -12.20
CA PRO A 98 10.24 -12.47 -13.53
C PRO A 98 9.39 -11.20 -13.61
N LEU A 99 9.18 -10.64 -14.81
CA LEU A 99 8.40 -9.40 -14.98
C LEU A 99 6.96 -9.53 -14.45
N LEU A 100 6.34 -10.70 -14.62
CA LEU A 100 4.99 -10.99 -14.11
C LEU A 100 4.90 -10.98 -12.58
N HIS A 101 6.03 -11.03 -11.86
CA HIS A 101 6.03 -10.94 -10.41
C HIS A 101 5.59 -9.55 -9.91
N ILE A 102 5.85 -8.48 -10.66
CA ILE A 102 5.48 -7.11 -10.26
C ILE A 102 3.95 -6.94 -10.18
N PRO A 103 3.17 -7.21 -11.23
CA PRO A 103 1.71 -7.11 -11.12
C PRO A 103 1.14 -8.10 -10.10
N GLY A 104 1.69 -9.32 -10.00
CA GLY A 104 1.26 -10.29 -8.99
C GLY A 104 1.44 -9.79 -7.57
N LEU A 105 2.63 -9.26 -7.25
CA LEU A 105 2.93 -8.71 -5.92
C LEU A 105 2.09 -7.46 -5.62
N SER A 106 1.93 -6.59 -6.61
CA SER A 106 1.14 -5.35 -6.47
C SER A 106 -0.34 -5.65 -6.21
N LEU A 107 -0.90 -6.67 -6.87
CA LEU A 107 -2.28 -7.07 -6.68
C LEU A 107 -2.48 -7.76 -5.33
N ALA A 108 -1.57 -8.69 -4.99
CA ALA A 108 -1.64 -9.39 -3.72
C ALA A 108 -1.53 -8.43 -2.53
N SER A 109 -0.59 -7.48 -2.56
CA SER A 109 -0.47 -6.49 -1.48
C SER A 109 -1.67 -5.56 -1.44
N ALA A 110 -2.14 -5.05 -2.59
CA ALA A 110 -3.31 -4.18 -2.64
C ALA A 110 -4.55 -4.86 -2.04
N VAL A 111 -4.95 -6.03 -2.55
CA VAL A 111 -6.17 -6.71 -2.08
C VAL A 111 -6.07 -7.07 -0.60
N CYS A 112 -4.95 -7.67 -0.17
CA CYS A 112 -4.84 -8.17 1.20
C CYS A 112 -4.73 -7.04 2.23
N GLU A 113 -3.98 -5.99 1.92
CA GLU A 113 -3.89 -4.82 2.80
C GLU A 113 -5.21 -4.04 2.82
N GLU A 114 -5.91 -3.87 1.69
CA GLU A 114 -7.21 -3.19 1.69
C GLU A 114 -8.27 -3.94 2.52
N ILE A 115 -8.26 -5.28 2.52
CA ILE A 115 -9.16 -6.06 3.39
C ILE A 115 -8.87 -5.77 4.87
N LEU A 116 -7.60 -5.75 5.27
CA LEU A 116 -7.24 -5.48 6.67
C LEU A 116 -7.47 -4.02 7.06
N PHE A 117 -6.90 -3.08 6.32
CA PHE A 117 -6.90 -1.68 6.71
C PHE A 117 -8.25 -1.01 6.47
N ARG A 118 -8.99 -1.36 5.40
CA ARG A 118 -10.22 -0.65 5.02
C ARG A 118 -11.45 -1.41 5.48
N ALA A 119 -11.65 -2.62 4.95
CA ALA A 119 -12.84 -3.41 5.30
C ALA A 119 -12.91 -3.77 6.79
N ALA A 120 -11.77 -4.13 7.40
CA ALA A 120 -11.75 -4.50 8.81
C ALA A 120 -11.56 -3.29 9.72
N LEU A 121 -10.37 -2.69 9.74
CA LEU A 121 -10.00 -1.69 10.75
C LEU A 121 -10.73 -0.35 10.56
N LEU A 122 -10.68 0.24 9.36
CA LEU A 122 -11.36 1.52 9.09
C LEU A 122 -12.87 1.37 9.27
N GLY A 123 -13.47 0.30 8.73
CA GLY A 123 -14.89 -0.01 8.93
C GLY A 123 -15.26 -0.09 10.41
N LEU A 124 -14.50 -0.85 11.20
CA LEU A 124 -14.72 -1.01 12.63
C LEU A 124 -14.64 0.34 13.38
N PHE A 125 -13.59 1.11 13.15
CA PHE A 125 -13.40 2.40 13.81
C PHE A 125 -14.44 3.43 13.37
N ALA A 126 -14.84 3.43 12.10
CA ALA A 126 -15.90 4.31 11.58
C ALA A 126 -17.23 4.01 12.28
N GLY A 127 -17.56 2.72 12.47
CA GLY A 127 -18.75 2.30 13.21
C GLY A 127 -18.76 2.71 14.69
N TRP A 128 -17.60 2.99 15.29
CA TRP A 128 -17.48 3.40 16.70
C TRP A 128 -17.29 4.90 16.92
N ALA A 129 -16.52 5.57 16.07
CA ALA A 129 -16.02 6.93 16.28
C ALA A 129 -16.34 7.91 15.12
N GLY A 130 -17.03 7.43 14.09
CA GLY A 130 -17.34 8.18 12.88
C GLY A 130 -16.19 8.21 11.87
N ASP A 131 -16.54 8.51 10.62
CA ASP A 131 -15.65 8.36 9.46
C ASP A 131 -14.40 9.22 9.53
N LEU A 132 -14.52 10.48 9.97
CA LEU A 132 -13.39 11.41 10.04
C LEU A 132 -12.34 10.92 11.04
N THR A 133 -12.76 10.56 12.26
CA THR A 133 -11.88 10.05 13.31
C THR A 133 -11.20 8.77 12.85
N ALA A 134 -11.96 7.85 12.26
CA ALA A 134 -11.44 6.60 11.74
C ALA A 134 -10.41 6.83 10.62
N CYS A 135 -10.68 7.75 9.68
CA CYS A 135 -9.73 8.12 8.64
C CYS A 135 -8.41 8.66 9.20
N LEU A 136 -8.46 9.52 10.22
CA LEU A 136 -7.25 10.07 10.84
C LEU A 136 -6.43 9.00 11.56
N ILE A 137 -7.09 8.13 12.34
CA ILE A 137 -6.45 7.00 13.01
C ILE A 137 -5.80 6.08 11.97
N MET A 138 -6.53 5.69 10.93
CA MET A 138 -6.04 4.77 9.91
C MET A 138 -4.92 5.37 9.05
N THR A 139 -4.97 6.67 8.78
CA THR A 139 -3.87 7.38 8.10
C THR A 139 -2.60 7.32 8.95
N ALA A 140 -2.72 7.56 10.26
CA ALA A 140 -1.59 7.49 11.18
C ALA A 140 -1.03 6.06 11.28
N LEU A 141 -1.88 5.05 11.51
CA LEU A 141 -1.46 3.64 11.61
C LEU A 141 -0.77 3.16 10.34
N PHE A 142 -1.36 3.41 9.18
CA PHE A 142 -0.80 3.02 7.89
C PHE A 142 0.52 3.72 7.61
N GLY A 143 0.59 5.04 7.81
CA GLY A 143 1.80 5.81 7.59
C GLY A 143 2.94 5.41 8.54
N LEU A 144 2.64 5.22 9.83
CA LEU A 144 3.62 4.82 10.84
C LEU A 144 4.18 3.41 10.59
N ALA A 145 3.35 2.47 10.11
CA ALA A 145 3.81 1.13 9.72
C ALA A 145 4.90 1.17 8.63
N HIS A 146 4.90 2.21 7.79
CA HIS A 146 5.86 2.40 6.70
C HIS A 146 7.07 3.27 7.06
N VAL A 147 7.08 3.92 8.23
CA VAL A 147 8.21 4.76 8.66
C VAL A 147 9.53 3.97 8.72
N PRO A 148 9.60 2.73 9.26
CA PRO A 148 10.85 1.96 9.25
C PRO A 148 11.41 1.75 7.84
N GLN A 149 10.53 1.41 6.89
CA GLN A 149 10.90 1.18 5.48
C GLN A 149 11.44 2.45 4.82
N TYR A 150 10.85 3.61 5.07
CA TYR A 150 11.24 4.87 4.41
C TYR A 150 12.07 5.81 5.30
N ARG A 151 12.63 5.30 6.39
CA ARG A 151 13.45 6.08 7.32
C ARG A 151 14.63 6.72 6.58
N GLY A 152 14.71 8.04 6.64
CA GLY A 152 15.71 8.84 5.92
C GLY A 152 15.23 9.46 4.61
N SER A 153 13.97 9.25 4.23
CA SER A 153 13.32 9.95 3.11
C SER A 153 11.96 10.51 3.54
N TRP A 154 11.97 11.76 4.02
CA TRP A 154 10.75 12.45 4.46
C TRP A 154 9.71 12.58 3.35
N ASN A 155 10.15 12.78 2.10
CA ASN A 155 9.23 12.86 0.96
C ASN A 155 8.50 11.53 0.71
N ALA A 156 9.20 10.40 0.85
CA ALA A 156 8.57 9.09 0.72
C ALA A 156 7.59 8.82 1.88
N ILE A 157 7.96 9.20 3.12
CA ILE A 157 7.07 9.09 4.28
C ILE A 157 5.81 9.94 4.06
N ILE A 158 5.96 11.23 3.75
CA ILE A 158 4.83 12.13 3.49
C ILE A 158 3.95 11.58 2.37
N TYR A 159 4.55 11.08 1.29
CA TYR A 159 3.81 10.47 0.19
C TYR A 159 2.95 9.29 0.64
N VAL A 160 3.49 8.38 1.47
CA VAL A 160 2.74 7.25 2.00
C VAL A 160 1.59 7.69 2.89
N PHE A 161 1.80 8.71 3.75
CA PHE A 161 0.73 9.27 4.57
C PHE A 161 -0.39 9.88 3.70
N VAL A 162 -0.03 10.66 2.67
CA VAL A 162 -1.00 11.29 1.77
C VAL A 162 -1.77 10.24 0.97
N ILE A 163 -1.08 9.27 0.38
CA ILE A 163 -1.72 8.17 -0.35
C ILE A 163 -2.62 7.34 0.59
N GLY A 164 -2.15 7.03 1.80
CA GLY A 164 -2.93 6.32 2.80
C GLY A 164 -4.24 7.04 3.14
N LEU A 165 -4.17 8.37 3.34
CA LEU A 165 -5.35 9.21 3.56
C LEU A 165 -6.30 9.18 2.36
N LEU A 166 -5.79 9.36 1.13
CA LEU A 166 -6.61 9.38 -0.07
C LEU A 166 -7.32 8.04 -0.31
N ILE A 167 -6.67 6.91 -0.02
CA ILE A 167 -7.32 5.60 -0.08
C ILE A 167 -8.43 5.50 0.99
N ASN A 168 -8.20 5.99 2.21
CA ASN A 168 -9.23 6.00 3.26
C ASN A 168 -10.46 6.84 2.84
N LEU A 169 -10.21 8.00 2.23
CA LEU A 169 -11.28 8.85 1.71
C LEU A 169 -12.06 8.17 0.59
N LEU A 170 -11.39 7.49 -0.35
CA LEU A 170 -12.09 6.71 -1.38
C LEU A 170 -12.97 5.62 -0.77
N PHE A 171 -12.48 4.91 0.25
CA PHE A 171 -13.27 3.89 0.92
C PHE A 171 -14.51 4.48 1.61
N VAL A 172 -14.35 5.55 2.38
CA VAL A 172 -15.48 6.19 3.09
C VAL A 172 -16.49 6.79 2.12
N LEU A 173 -16.02 7.43 1.03
CA LEU A 173 -16.90 8.09 0.07
C LEU A 173 -17.74 7.11 -0.75
N TYR A 174 -17.19 5.94 -1.07
CA TYR A 174 -17.83 4.98 -1.96
C TYR A 174 -18.30 3.69 -1.29
N GLY A 175 -17.90 3.40 -0.06
CA GLY A 175 -18.34 2.21 0.69
C GLY A 175 -17.83 0.86 0.18
N GLN A 176 -16.93 0.84 -0.81
CA GLN A 176 -16.47 -0.36 -1.50
C GLN A 176 -14.95 -0.40 -1.68
N LEU A 177 -14.41 -1.59 -1.96
CA LEU A 177 -12.97 -1.85 -2.01
C LEU A 177 -12.33 -1.67 -3.40
N TRP A 178 -13.08 -1.68 -4.49
CA TRP A 178 -12.54 -1.53 -5.84
C TRP A 178 -11.72 -0.26 -6.03
N ALA A 179 -12.21 0.90 -5.61
CA ALA A 179 -11.47 2.16 -5.77
C ALA A 179 -10.17 2.19 -4.91
N PRO A 180 -10.19 1.82 -3.62
CA PRO A 180 -8.99 1.59 -2.83
C PRO A 180 -7.99 0.61 -3.47
N ILE A 181 -8.48 -0.57 -3.91
CA ILE A 181 -7.65 -1.61 -4.52
C ILE A 181 -7.01 -1.11 -5.80
N VAL A 182 -7.76 -0.43 -6.68
CA VAL A 182 -7.24 0.12 -7.94
C VAL A 182 -6.14 1.15 -7.67
N LEU A 183 -6.39 2.11 -6.76
CA LEU A 183 -5.39 3.11 -6.41
C LEU A 183 -4.11 2.43 -5.89
N HIS A 184 -4.24 1.55 -4.90
CA HIS A 184 -3.11 0.89 -4.26
C HIS A 184 -2.35 0.00 -5.25
N PHE A 185 -3.07 -0.82 -6.04
CA PHE A 185 -2.50 -1.69 -7.06
C PHE A 185 -1.64 -0.91 -8.06
N PHE A 186 -2.20 0.13 -8.69
CA PHE A 186 -1.46 0.87 -9.71
C PHE A 186 -0.34 1.71 -9.11
N ASN A 187 -0.51 2.25 -7.89
CA ASN A 187 0.57 2.91 -7.18
C ASN A 187 1.77 1.96 -6.97
N ASN A 188 1.53 0.74 -6.49
CA ASN A 188 2.58 -0.24 -6.27
C ASN A 188 3.18 -0.74 -7.58
N LEU A 189 2.34 -1.06 -8.56
CA LEU A 189 2.77 -1.52 -9.89
C LEU A 189 3.75 -0.53 -10.52
N LEU A 190 3.40 0.76 -10.52
CA LEU A 190 4.22 1.81 -11.13
C LEU A 190 5.48 2.05 -10.29
N ASN A 191 5.38 2.13 -8.97
CA ASN A 191 6.54 2.34 -8.10
C ASN A 191 7.56 1.20 -8.20
N PHE A 192 7.11 -0.05 -8.21
CA PHE A 192 7.97 -1.22 -8.42
C PHE A 192 8.57 -1.25 -9.82
N THR A 193 7.83 -0.81 -10.83
CA THR A 193 8.35 -0.66 -12.19
C THR A 193 9.42 0.42 -12.25
N TRP A 194 9.22 1.57 -11.61
CA TRP A 194 10.24 2.63 -11.51
C TRP A 194 11.49 2.19 -10.77
N MET A 195 11.32 1.37 -9.73
CA MET A 195 12.44 0.75 -9.03
C MET A 195 13.22 -0.19 -9.95
N ARG A 196 12.52 -1.07 -10.69
CA ARG A 196 13.16 -2.01 -11.62
C ARG A 196 13.92 -1.31 -12.74
N LEU A 197 13.34 -0.25 -13.29
CA LEU A 197 13.93 0.55 -14.36
C LEU A 197 15.02 1.52 -13.86
N GLY A 198 15.27 1.58 -12.55
CA GLY A 198 16.26 2.50 -11.95
C GLY A 198 15.88 3.98 -12.10
N ILE A 199 14.60 4.26 -12.39
CA ILE A 199 14.07 5.63 -12.54
C ILE A 199 14.03 6.35 -11.20
N VAL A 200 13.61 5.64 -10.15
CA VAL A 200 13.74 6.09 -8.76
C VAL A 200 14.98 5.43 -8.17
N LYS A 201 15.97 6.24 -7.80
CA LYS A 201 17.24 5.74 -7.28
C LYS A 201 17.14 5.46 -5.79
N ILE A 202 17.89 4.46 -5.34
CA ILE A 202 18.15 4.25 -3.92
C ILE A 202 19.37 5.10 -3.57
N ARG A 203 19.21 5.96 -2.56
CA ARG A 203 20.32 6.75 -2.03
C ARG A 203 21.15 5.85 -1.12
N GLU A 204 22.30 5.43 -1.63
CA GLU A 204 23.37 4.92 -0.77
C GLU A 204 23.89 6.08 0.09
N LYS A 205 24.17 5.79 1.36
CA LYS A 205 24.65 6.80 2.32
C LYS A 205 25.98 7.39 1.88
#